data_AF-A0A7S4SYR1-F1
#
_entry.id   AF-A0A7S4SYR1-F1
#
_cell.length_a   1.000
_cell.length_b   1.000
_cell.length_c   1.000
_cell.angle_alpha   90.00
_cell.angle_beta   90.00
_cell.angle_gamma   90.00
#
_symmetry.space_group_name_H-M   'P 1'
#
loop_
_entity.id
_entity.type
_entity.pdbx_description
1 polymer ?
#
loop_
_entity_poly.entity_id
_entity_poly.type
_entity_poly.pdbx_seq_one_letter_code
_entity_poly.pdbx_strand_id
1 'polypeptide(L)'
;GEGGCCEASAMPGRLRSGALPALAAIGFASPNLPRCLAQGPVQDSTSPFSAVARQLVEEECPSVEPGILDHWVTLQTHFLEAHSIFYGAEAQSRWMGLDALLRGLGVLLENLQVAYQCSLSCAKHFRLAGEWALALGHPWRARGLVQLGNVFKLQAMARWWTSLDPSSTTGKRFEPRFQVEYTIALTQLYAAMQVPLRPLTRFAGVGAGPRIEVHSICTYKRDATSNTGSECPLPELSVPNHRAYAAHHGHRYVLHTELPLPDREAHYSKMLVIHEALRAADGPDWVFFIDCDAFFTNPGVAIADILQSYGAGEPNGPHFLVAEDPGGINTGTLLFRRSDWTLAFLQRVAASQLGVAWDQSMFFW
;
A
#
# COMPACT_ATOMS: atom_id res chain seq x y z
N GLY A 1 -15.95 43.95 -29.63
CA GLY A 1 -16.15 44.09 -28.18
C GLY A 1 -15.36 42.98 -27.53
N GLU A 2 -14.12 43.27 -27.20
CA GLU A 2 -13.14 42.33 -26.66
C GLU A 2 -13.35 42.18 -25.14
N GLY A 3 -13.43 40.94 -24.66
CA GLY A 3 -13.46 40.60 -23.23
C GLY A 3 -12.16 39.88 -22.88
N GLY A 4 -11.36 40.50 -22.02
CA GLY A 4 -9.98 40.11 -21.72
C GLY A 4 -9.83 38.83 -20.89
N CYS A 5 -8.85 38.01 -21.28
CA CYS A 5 -8.28 36.93 -20.49
C CYS A 5 -7.36 37.49 -19.40
N CYS A 6 -7.46 36.95 -18.18
CA CYS A 6 -6.61 37.32 -17.05
C CYS A 6 -5.17 36.86 -17.26
N GLU A 7 -4.23 37.79 -17.09
CA GLU A 7 -2.78 37.55 -17.04
C GLU A 7 -2.36 36.83 -15.75
N ALA A 8 -1.43 35.89 -15.89
CA ALA A 8 -0.80 35.18 -14.78
C ALA A 8 0.33 36.03 -14.17
N SER A 9 0.19 36.43 -12.91
CA SER A 9 1.30 36.95 -12.10
C SER A 9 2.06 35.81 -11.42
N ALA A 10 3.37 35.76 -11.66
CA ALA A 10 4.30 34.84 -11.01
C ALA A 10 4.62 35.32 -9.58
N MET A 11 4.47 34.43 -8.60
CA MET A 11 5.02 34.59 -7.25
C MET A 11 6.11 33.52 -7.02
N PRO A 12 7.29 33.88 -6.47
CA PRO A 12 8.35 32.93 -6.18
C PRO A 12 8.16 32.35 -4.78
N GLY A 13 7.92 31.04 -4.70
CA GLY A 13 7.85 30.32 -3.43
C GLY A 13 7.96 28.81 -3.66
N ARG A 14 9.20 28.30 -3.69
CA ARG A 14 9.46 26.85 -3.67
C ARG A 14 9.07 26.28 -2.32
N LEU A 15 7.82 25.83 -2.19
CA LEU A 15 7.51 24.74 -1.27
C LEU A 15 8.06 23.45 -1.87
N ARG A 16 9.03 22.84 -1.21
CA ARG A 16 9.49 21.49 -1.52
C ARG A 16 8.38 20.51 -1.11
N SER A 17 7.36 20.31 -1.94
CA SER A 17 6.38 19.25 -1.72
C SER A 17 7.01 17.92 -2.14
N GLY A 18 7.27 17.06 -1.15
CA GLY A 18 7.52 15.64 -1.36
C GLY A 18 6.22 14.93 -1.71
N ALA A 19 5.57 15.34 -2.81
CA ALA A 19 4.39 14.65 -3.32
C ALA A 19 4.77 13.20 -3.62
N LEU A 20 4.01 12.26 -3.07
CA LEU A 20 4.27 10.83 -3.17
C LEU A 20 4.33 10.38 -4.64
N PRO A 21 5.37 9.63 -5.07
CA PRO A 21 5.45 9.04 -6.41
C PRO A 21 4.21 8.20 -6.79
N ALA A 22 3.51 7.65 -5.78
CA ALA A 22 2.29 6.88 -5.96
C ALA A 22 1.14 7.68 -6.63
N LEU A 23 1.02 8.98 -6.37
CA LEU A 23 0.01 9.84 -6.99
C LEU A 23 0.28 10.06 -8.48
N ALA A 24 1.55 10.21 -8.86
CA ALA A 24 1.94 10.36 -10.26
C ALA A 24 1.63 9.09 -11.08
N ALA A 25 1.83 7.90 -10.49
CA ALA A 25 1.56 6.61 -11.13
C ALA A 25 0.07 6.36 -11.42
N ILE A 26 -0.85 6.98 -10.68
CA ILE A 26 -2.31 6.84 -10.87
C ILE A 26 -2.83 7.85 -11.92
N GLY A 27 -1.95 8.73 -12.42
CA GLY A 27 -2.25 9.68 -13.50
C GLY A 27 -2.97 10.93 -13.02
N PHE A 28 -2.60 11.47 -11.85
CA PHE A 28 -3.17 12.69 -11.28
C PHE A 28 -2.77 14.01 -11.99
N ALA A 29 -2.00 13.94 -13.08
CA ALA A 29 -1.56 15.13 -13.82
C ALA A 29 -2.60 15.55 -14.88
N SER A 30 -3.58 16.36 -14.51
CA SER A 30 -4.32 17.19 -15.47
C SER A 30 -3.89 18.66 -15.31
N PRO A 31 -3.23 19.27 -16.30
CA PRO A 31 -2.61 20.60 -16.17
C PRO A 31 -3.60 21.78 -16.20
N ASN A 32 -4.89 21.54 -16.43
CA ASN A 32 -5.91 22.58 -16.52
C ASN A 32 -7.10 22.25 -15.61
N LEU A 33 -7.00 22.49 -14.30
CA LEU A 33 -8.19 22.45 -13.45
C LEU A 33 -8.17 23.49 -12.31
N PRO A 34 -9.36 24.00 -11.90
CA PRO A 34 -9.48 25.05 -10.90
C PRO A 34 -9.01 24.55 -9.53
N ARG A 35 -8.28 25.40 -8.81
CA ARG A 35 -7.88 25.17 -7.42
C ARG A 35 -9.12 25.22 -6.50
N CYS A 36 -9.83 24.11 -6.32
CA CYS A 36 -10.96 24.01 -5.39
C CYS A 36 -10.55 24.19 -3.91
N LEU A 37 -9.25 24.10 -3.57
CA LEU A 37 -8.77 24.28 -2.20
C LEU A 37 -8.07 25.63 -1.96
N ALA A 38 -7.97 26.50 -2.97
CA ALA A 38 -7.33 27.81 -2.81
C ALA A 38 -8.32 28.98 -2.87
N GLN A 39 -9.61 28.71 -3.06
CA GLN A 39 -10.62 29.72 -2.85
C GLN A 39 -10.81 29.82 -1.33
N GLY A 40 -10.55 31.00 -0.77
CA GLY A 40 -10.79 31.31 0.64
C GLY A 40 -12.24 31.01 1.05
N PRO A 41 -12.60 31.19 2.33
CA PRO A 41 -13.90 30.78 2.88
C PRO A 41 -15.04 31.18 1.93
N VAL A 42 -15.61 30.17 1.26
CA VAL A 42 -16.78 30.34 0.40
C VAL A 42 -17.91 30.82 1.30
N GLN A 43 -18.52 31.95 0.93
CA GLN A 43 -19.65 32.52 1.67
C GLN A 43 -20.79 31.49 1.81
N ASP A 44 -21.00 31.01 3.04
CA ASP A 44 -22.22 30.50 3.72
C ASP A 44 -23.40 29.87 2.95
N SER A 45 -23.26 29.41 1.71
CA SER A 45 -24.16 28.39 1.17
C SER A 45 -23.60 27.02 1.60
N THR A 46 -23.92 26.61 2.83
CA THR A 46 -23.55 25.27 3.32
C THR A 46 -24.06 24.22 2.33
N SER A 47 -23.16 23.39 1.80
CA SER A 47 -23.51 22.29 0.90
C SER A 47 -24.67 21.47 1.51
N PRO A 48 -25.67 21.03 0.71
CA PRO A 48 -26.81 20.26 1.22
C PRO A 48 -26.37 18.93 1.86
N PHE A 49 -25.15 18.48 1.58
CA PHE A 49 -24.59 17.25 2.14
C PHE A 49 -23.89 17.44 3.49
N SER A 50 -23.66 18.68 3.95
CA SER A 50 -22.81 18.96 5.12
C SER A 50 -23.32 18.29 6.42
N ALA A 51 -24.64 18.30 6.63
CA ALA A 51 -25.25 17.68 7.81
C ALA A 51 -25.10 16.15 7.79
N VAL A 52 -25.35 15.51 6.64
CA VAL A 52 -25.20 14.05 6.46
C VAL A 52 -23.72 13.66 6.54
N ALA A 53 -22.82 14.46 5.95
CA ALA A 53 -21.39 14.25 6.01
C ALA A 53 -20.89 14.22 7.45
N ARG A 54 -21.32 15.18 8.29
CA ARG A 54 -20.99 15.20 9.71
C ARG A 54 -21.45 13.96 10.44
N GLN A 55 -22.73 13.58 10.26
CA GLN A 55 -23.28 12.39 10.89
C GLN A 55 -22.51 11.12 10.48
N LEU A 56 -22.19 10.97 9.19
CA LEU A 56 -21.42 9.83 8.69
C LEU A 56 -20.01 9.80 9.29
N VAL A 57 -19.32 10.93 9.41
CA VAL A 57 -17.97 10.97 10.00
C VAL A 57 -18.02 10.66 11.49
N GLU A 58 -18.95 11.25 12.23
CA GLU A 58 -19.13 10.95 13.67
C GLU A 58 -19.48 9.47 13.89
N GLU A 59 -20.23 8.88 12.97
CA GLU A 59 -20.56 7.46 13.01
C GLU A 59 -19.36 6.58 12.63
N GLU A 60 -18.74 6.78 11.48
CA GLU A 60 -17.67 5.90 10.98
C GLU A 60 -16.33 6.12 11.71
N CYS A 61 -16.13 7.30 12.28
CA CYS A 61 -14.86 7.77 12.82
C CYS A 61 -15.00 8.32 14.25
N PRO A 62 -15.58 7.57 15.21
CA PRO A 62 -15.94 8.10 16.53
C PRO A 62 -14.76 8.55 17.39
N SER A 63 -13.53 8.15 17.02
CA SER A 63 -12.29 8.48 17.71
C SER A 63 -11.49 9.62 17.04
N VAL A 64 -12.07 10.30 16.05
CA VAL A 64 -11.42 11.44 15.39
C VAL A 64 -11.32 12.61 16.37
N GLU A 65 -10.15 13.24 16.41
CA GLU A 65 -9.93 14.43 17.25
C GLU A 65 -10.80 15.60 16.77
N PRO A 66 -11.31 16.47 17.67
CA PRO A 66 -12.19 17.58 17.27
C PRO A 66 -11.60 18.49 16.17
N GLY A 67 -10.28 18.75 16.19
CA GLY A 67 -9.62 19.56 15.17
C GLY A 67 -9.50 18.88 13.79
N ILE A 68 -9.65 17.56 13.74
CA ILE A 68 -9.59 16.76 12.51
C ILE A 68 -11.00 16.40 12.02
N LEU A 69 -11.99 16.44 12.91
CA LEU A 69 -13.40 16.20 12.57
C LEU A 69 -13.86 17.12 11.43
N ASP A 70 -13.63 18.42 11.54
CA ASP A 70 -14.08 19.37 10.51
C ASP A 70 -13.40 19.12 9.15
N HIS A 71 -12.13 18.71 9.14
CA HIS A 71 -11.44 18.31 7.90
C HIS A 71 -12.14 17.10 7.25
N TRP A 72 -12.48 16.09 8.04
CA TRP A 72 -13.23 14.94 7.54
C TRP A 72 -14.65 15.28 7.11
N VAL A 73 -15.35 16.17 7.82
CA VAL A 73 -16.69 16.64 7.41
C VAL A 73 -16.62 17.34 6.06
N THR A 74 -15.63 18.22 5.84
CA THR A 74 -15.43 18.87 4.53
C THR A 74 -15.12 17.84 3.44
N LEU A 75 -14.21 16.90 3.69
CA LEU A 75 -13.88 15.85 2.72
C LEU A 75 -15.07 14.95 2.40
N GLN A 76 -15.80 14.52 3.42
CA GLN A 76 -17.00 13.69 3.26
C GLN A 76 -18.10 14.44 2.49
N THR A 77 -18.24 15.74 2.71
CA THR A 77 -19.14 16.60 1.93
C THR A 77 -18.76 16.56 0.44
N HIS A 78 -17.49 16.73 0.12
CA HIS A 78 -17.01 16.63 -1.27
C HIS A 78 -17.15 15.24 -1.87
N PHE A 79 -17.01 14.18 -1.09
CA PHE A 79 -17.26 12.81 -1.57
C PHE A 79 -18.73 12.59 -1.90
N LEU A 80 -19.66 13.13 -1.09
CA LEU A 80 -21.09 13.07 -1.39
C LEU A 80 -21.46 13.91 -2.62
N GLU A 81 -20.84 15.08 -2.81
CA GLU A 81 -20.99 15.90 -4.02
C GLU A 81 -20.48 15.14 -5.25
N ALA A 82 -19.27 14.56 -5.19
CA ALA A 82 -18.70 13.74 -6.25
C ALA A 82 -19.62 12.56 -6.61
N HIS A 83 -20.24 11.95 -5.60
CA HIS A 83 -21.21 10.88 -5.77
C HIS A 83 -22.45 11.35 -6.52
N SER A 84 -23.02 12.50 -6.14
CA SER A 84 -24.16 13.09 -6.84
C SER A 84 -23.86 13.43 -8.31
N ILE A 85 -22.63 13.89 -8.58
CA ILE A 85 -22.16 14.18 -9.94
C ILE A 85 -21.99 12.89 -10.73
N PHE A 86 -21.39 11.84 -10.15
CA PHE A 86 -21.14 10.58 -10.86
C PHE A 86 -22.42 9.94 -11.44
N TYR A 87 -23.52 10.00 -10.68
CA TYR A 87 -24.83 9.47 -11.10
C TYR A 87 -25.71 10.47 -11.86
N GLY A 88 -25.14 11.59 -12.31
CA GLY A 88 -25.81 12.53 -13.21
C GLY A 88 -26.23 11.88 -14.54
N ALA A 89 -27.19 12.50 -15.22
CA ALA A 89 -27.75 11.96 -16.46
C ALA A 89 -26.76 11.94 -17.63
N GLU A 90 -25.74 12.81 -17.61
CA GLU A 90 -24.79 12.93 -18.71
C GLU A 90 -23.61 11.97 -18.54
N ALA A 91 -23.14 11.40 -19.65
CA ALA A 91 -21.95 10.53 -19.63
C ALA A 91 -20.71 11.25 -19.08
N GLN A 92 -20.59 12.56 -19.29
CA GLN A 92 -19.51 13.39 -18.77
C GLN A 92 -19.55 13.51 -17.24
N SER A 93 -20.74 13.42 -16.62
CA SER A 93 -20.87 13.53 -15.16
C SER A 93 -20.14 12.40 -14.43
N ARG A 94 -20.07 11.19 -15.01
CA ARG A 94 -19.28 10.08 -14.44
C ARG A 94 -17.79 10.41 -14.32
N TRP A 95 -17.23 11.03 -15.35
CA TRP A 95 -15.83 11.44 -15.36
C TRP A 95 -15.55 12.56 -14.35
N MET A 96 -16.45 13.55 -14.29
CA MET A 96 -16.37 14.64 -13.32
C MET A 96 -16.49 14.14 -11.89
N GLY A 97 -17.39 13.18 -11.63
CA GLY A 97 -17.55 12.55 -10.32
C GLY A 97 -16.28 11.81 -9.90
N LEU A 98 -15.69 11.00 -10.78
CA LEU A 98 -14.41 10.33 -10.49
C LEU A 98 -13.28 11.33 -10.24
N ASP A 99 -13.13 12.37 -11.05
CA ASP A 99 -12.10 13.39 -10.84
C ASP A 99 -12.27 14.11 -9.49
N ALA A 100 -13.50 14.47 -9.11
CA ALA A 100 -13.80 15.09 -7.83
C ALA A 100 -13.45 14.16 -6.65
N LEU A 101 -13.83 12.88 -6.73
CA LEU A 101 -13.49 11.87 -5.71
C LEU A 101 -11.97 11.70 -5.58
N LEU A 102 -11.26 11.61 -6.71
CA LEU A 102 -9.80 11.48 -6.74
C LEU A 102 -9.11 12.69 -6.10
N ARG A 103 -9.60 13.91 -6.33
CA ARG A 103 -9.07 15.12 -5.67
C ARG A 103 -9.20 15.05 -4.15
N GLY A 104 -10.36 14.64 -3.64
CA GLY A 104 -10.56 14.46 -2.19
C GLY A 104 -9.61 13.40 -1.61
N LEU A 105 -9.38 12.29 -2.33
CA LEU A 105 -8.37 11.29 -1.95
C LEU A 105 -6.94 11.84 -1.99
N GLY A 106 -6.63 12.72 -2.94
CA GLY A 106 -5.35 13.44 -3.02
C GLY A 106 -5.06 14.25 -1.75
N VAL A 107 -6.07 14.98 -1.23
CA VAL A 107 -5.95 15.73 0.03
C VAL A 107 -5.64 14.80 1.21
N LEU A 108 -6.30 13.64 1.28
CA LEU A 108 -6.01 12.64 2.31
C LEU A 108 -4.58 12.11 2.21
N LEU A 109 -4.07 11.91 1.00
CA LEU A 109 -2.70 11.43 0.78
C LEU A 109 -1.63 12.50 1.07
N GLU A 110 -1.97 13.79 0.96
CA GLU A 110 -1.11 14.90 1.41
C GLU A 110 -1.08 15.02 2.94
N ASN A 111 -2.08 14.50 3.65
CA ASN A 111 -2.16 14.50 5.11
C ASN A 111 -2.53 13.12 5.68
N LEU A 112 -1.56 12.22 5.66
CA LEU A 112 -1.76 10.83 6.09
C LEU A 112 -2.19 10.70 7.56
N GLN A 113 -1.81 11.63 8.43
CA GLN A 113 -2.28 11.63 9.81
C GLN A 113 -3.80 11.74 9.88
N VAL A 114 -4.41 12.64 9.11
CA VAL A 114 -5.87 12.77 8.98
C VAL A 114 -6.48 11.49 8.38
N ALA A 115 -5.90 10.98 7.29
CA ALA A 115 -6.37 9.76 6.63
C ALA A 115 -6.39 8.55 7.58
N TYR A 116 -5.36 8.41 8.42
CA TYR A 116 -5.29 7.32 9.39
C TYR A 116 -6.24 7.48 10.57
N GLN A 117 -6.68 8.68 10.95
CA GLN A 117 -7.68 8.78 12.02
C GLN A 117 -9.02 8.13 11.64
N CYS A 118 -9.38 8.13 10.35
CA CYS A 118 -10.53 7.38 9.85
C CYS A 118 -10.19 6.43 8.69
N SER A 119 -9.34 5.45 8.99
CA SER A 119 -8.84 4.51 7.99
C SER A 119 -9.93 3.68 7.31
N LEU A 120 -11.03 3.34 8.01
CA LEU A 120 -12.15 2.62 7.40
C LEU A 120 -12.84 3.46 6.30
N SER A 121 -13.16 4.72 6.60
CA SER A 121 -13.80 5.63 5.62
C SER A 121 -12.85 5.89 4.45
N CYS A 122 -11.56 6.11 4.73
CA CYS A 122 -10.54 6.25 3.69
C CYS A 122 -10.51 5.02 2.74
N ALA A 123 -10.51 3.80 3.30
CA ALA A 123 -10.55 2.56 2.51
C ALA A 123 -11.81 2.45 1.63
N LYS A 124 -12.99 2.85 2.16
CA LYS A 124 -14.26 2.87 1.41
C LYS A 124 -14.17 3.81 0.20
N HIS A 125 -13.63 5.02 0.38
CA HIS A 125 -13.51 6.00 -0.70
C HIS A 125 -12.53 5.56 -1.80
N PHE A 126 -11.40 4.95 -1.42
CA PHE A 126 -10.49 4.34 -2.40
C PHE A 126 -11.15 3.19 -3.17
N ARG A 127 -11.93 2.34 -2.48
CA ARG A 127 -12.68 1.26 -3.13
C ARG A 127 -13.70 1.81 -4.13
N LEU A 128 -14.50 2.79 -3.72
CA LEU A 128 -15.49 3.45 -4.57
C LEU A 128 -14.83 4.09 -5.80
N ALA A 129 -13.70 4.77 -5.62
CA ALA A 129 -12.93 5.34 -6.74
C ALA A 129 -12.43 4.24 -7.69
N GLY A 130 -12.02 3.09 -7.14
CA GLY A 130 -11.68 1.91 -7.91
C GLY A 130 -12.84 1.36 -8.73
N GLU A 131 -14.02 1.21 -8.12
CA GLU A 131 -15.25 0.76 -8.79
C GLU A 131 -15.64 1.71 -9.93
N TRP A 132 -15.60 3.03 -9.70
CA TRP A 132 -15.89 4.04 -10.72
C TRP A 132 -14.87 4.05 -11.85
N ALA A 133 -13.58 3.94 -11.53
CA ALA A 133 -12.52 3.82 -12.53
C ALA A 133 -12.72 2.55 -13.39
N LEU A 134 -13.09 1.42 -12.79
CA LEU A 134 -13.38 0.19 -13.52
C LEU A 134 -14.62 0.35 -14.43
N ALA A 135 -15.70 0.94 -13.92
CA ALA A 135 -16.92 1.22 -14.67
C ALA A 135 -16.69 2.15 -15.88
N LEU A 136 -15.67 3.00 -15.80
CA LEU A 136 -15.23 3.88 -16.89
C LEU A 136 -14.21 3.23 -17.84
N GLY A 137 -13.86 1.96 -17.65
CA GLY A 137 -12.92 1.25 -18.51
C GLY A 137 -11.44 1.45 -18.16
N HIS A 138 -11.12 1.81 -16.91
CA HIS A 138 -9.75 2.04 -16.43
C HIS A 138 -9.32 1.01 -15.37
N PRO A 139 -9.17 -0.28 -15.72
CA PRO A 139 -8.92 -1.35 -14.75
C PRO A 139 -7.56 -1.23 -14.04
N TRP A 140 -6.53 -0.69 -14.70
CA TRP A 140 -5.22 -0.45 -14.07
C TRP A 140 -5.28 0.65 -13.00
N ARG A 141 -6.01 1.73 -13.28
CA ARG A 141 -6.26 2.80 -12.29
C ARG A 141 -7.08 2.23 -11.14
N ALA A 142 -8.11 1.45 -11.44
CA ALA A 142 -8.94 0.81 -10.43
C ALA A 142 -8.11 -0.09 -9.48
N ARG A 143 -7.23 -0.94 -10.03
CA ARG A 143 -6.29 -1.73 -9.22
C ARG A 143 -5.43 -0.84 -8.33
N GLY A 144 -4.80 0.21 -8.87
CA GLY A 144 -3.96 1.12 -8.08
C GLY A 144 -4.72 1.76 -6.92
N LEU A 145 -5.95 2.22 -7.15
CA LEU A 145 -6.79 2.82 -6.13
C LEU A 145 -7.20 1.82 -5.04
N VAL A 146 -7.63 0.62 -5.42
CA VAL A 146 -8.01 -0.42 -4.45
C VAL A 146 -6.79 -0.90 -3.66
N GLN A 147 -5.60 -1.03 -4.28
CA GLN A 147 -4.38 -1.38 -3.56
C GLN A 147 -3.98 -0.30 -2.53
N LEU A 148 -4.08 0.99 -2.88
CA LEU A 148 -3.85 2.07 -1.91
C LEU A 148 -4.87 2.05 -0.78
N GLY A 149 -6.15 1.87 -1.08
CA GLY A 149 -7.19 1.75 -0.06
C GLY A 149 -7.02 0.54 0.84
N ASN A 150 -6.41 -0.54 0.34
CA ASN A 150 -6.12 -1.75 1.10
C ASN A 150 -5.23 -1.47 2.32
N VAL A 151 -4.32 -0.50 2.21
CA VAL A 151 -3.47 -0.05 3.33
C VAL A 151 -4.32 0.47 4.50
N PHE A 152 -5.30 1.31 4.19
CA PHE A 152 -6.20 1.86 5.19
C PHE A 152 -7.18 0.82 5.73
N LYS A 153 -7.59 -0.14 4.88
CA LYS A 153 -8.39 -1.30 5.31
C LYS A 153 -7.63 -2.14 6.33
N LEU A 154 -6.38 -2.51 6.03
CA LEU A 154 -5.53 -3.26 6.96
C LEU A 154 -5.35 -2.48 8.26
N GLN A 155 -5.17 -1.16 8.21
CA GLN A 155 -5.12 -0.34 9.42
C GLN A 155 -6.39 -0.41 10.26
N ALA A 156 -7.55 -0.33 9.61
CA ALA A 156 -8.83 -0.43 10.29
C ALA A 156 -8.98 -1.81 10.96
N MET A 157 -8.54 -2.87 10.29
CA MET A 157 -8.52 -4.24 10.83
C MET A 157 -7.57 -4.36 12.03
N ALA A 158 -6.34 -3.87 11.93
CA ALA A 158 -5.37 -3.98 13.02
C ALA A 158 -5.81 -3.22 14.25
N ARG A 159 -6.33 -1.99 14.09
CA ARG A 159 -6.92 -1.22 15.21
C ARG A 159 -8.09 -1.94 15.86
N TRP A 160 -8.94 -2.56 15.05
CA TRP A 160 -10.03 -3.35 15.59
C TRP A 160 -9.51 -4.55 16.37
N TRP A 161 -8.58 -5.33 15.80
CA TRP A 161 -7.99 -6.49 16.47
C TRP A 161 -7.33 -6.13 17.80
N THR A 162 -6.58 -5.02 17.85
CA THR A 162 -5.91 -4.56 19.09
C THR A 162 -6.85 -3.90 20.09
N SER A 163 -8.02 -3.41 19.66
CA SER A 163 -9.05 -2.85 20.53
C SER A 163 -10.12 -3.86 20.95
N LEU A 164 -9.95 -5.15 20.61
CA LEU A 164 -10.70 -6.25 21.21
C LEU A 164 -10.28 -6.44 22.67
N ASP A 165 -10.55 -5.44 23.51
CA ASP A 165 -10.72 -5.69 24.94
C ASP A 165 -11.95 -6.60 25.07
N PRO A 166 -11.80 -7.85 25.56
CA PRO A 166 -12.92 -8.77 25.72
C PRO A 166 -14.06 -8.21 26.58
N SER A 167 -13.76 -7.21 27.43
CA SER A 167 -14.71 -6.57 28.33
C SER A 167 -15.37 -5.31 27.76
N SER A 168 -14.87 -4.76 26.64
CA SER A 168 -15.39 -3.55 26.03
C SER A 168 -16.59 -3.83 25.14
N THR A 169 -17.78 -3.38 25.56
CA THR A 169 -19.01 -3.44 24.75
C THR A 169 -19.16 -2.26 23.80
N THR A 170 -18.27 -1.27 23.85
CA THR A 170 -18.46 0.06 23.22
C THR A 170 -17.60 0.31 21.98
N GLY A 171 -16.76 -0.64 21.57
CA GLY A 171 -15.98 -0.54 20.34
C GLY A 171 -16.78 -0.97 19.11
N LYS A 172 -16.93 -0.08 18.12
CA LYS A 172 -17.43 -0.48 16.80
C LYS A 172 -16.55 -1.59 16.25
N ARG A 173 -17.18 -2.70 15.89
CA ARG A 173 -16.48 -3.85 15.31
C ARG A 173 -16.09 -3.49 13.88
N PHE A 174 -14.84 -3.71 13.48
CA PHE A 174 -14.52 -3.73 12.06
C PHE A 174 -15.49 -4.69 11.39
N GLU A 175 -16.19 -4.21 10.37
CA GLU A 175 -17.25 -4.97 9.74
C GLU A 175 -16.62 -6.10 8.91
N PRO A 176 -16.75 -7.38 9.28
CA PRO A 176 -16.11 -8.46 8.52
C PRO A 176 -16.63 -8.52 7.08
N ARG A 177 -17.85 -8.02 6.84
CA ARG A 177 -18.41 -7.86 5.49
C ARG A 177 -17.56 -6.93 4.63
N PHE A 178 -17.02 -5.85 5.20
CA PHE A 178 -16.16 -4.93 4.45
C PHE A 178 -14.87 -5.61 3.99
N GLN A 179 -14.27 -6.48 4.81
CA GLN A 179 -13.12 -7.29 4.38
C GLN A 179 -13.50 -8.22 3.21
N VAL A 180 -14.64 -8.90 3.30
CA VAL A 180 -15.14 -9.79 2.24
C VAL A 180 -15.38 -8.99 0.96
N GLU A 181 -16.05 -7.84 1.04
CA GLU A 181 -16.29 -6.95 -0.09
C GLU A 181 -14.99 -6.48 -0.74
N TYR A 182 -13.98 -6.11 0.06
CA TYR A 182 -12.67 -5.69 -0.45
C TYR A 182 -11.94 -6.81 -1.19
N THR A 183 -11.95 -8.03 -0.63
CA THR A 183 -11.35 -9.20 -1.26
C THR A 183 -12.07 -9.58 -2.56
N ILE A 184 -13.40 -9.50 -2.58
CA ILE A 184 -14.19 -9.70 -3.80
C ILE A 184 -13.82 -8.66 -4.85
N ALA A 185 -13.74 -7.38 -4.48
CA ALA A 185 -13.38 -6.29 -5.40
C ALA A 185 -11.99 -6.50 -6.02
N LEU A 186 -10.98 -6.85 -5.21
CA LEU A 186 -9.64 -7.19 -5.72
C LEU A 186 -9.68 -8.39 -6.66
N THR A 187 -10.39 -9.46 -6.30
CA THR A 187 -10.55 -10.66 -7.15
C THR A 187 -11.20 -10.34 -8.49
N GLN A 188 -12.27 -9.55 -8.47
CA GLN A 188 -12.97 -9.09 -9.68
C GLN A 188 -12.07 -8.21 -10.54
N LEU A 189 -11.26 -7.34 -9.93
CA LEU A 189 -10.28 -6.53 -10.66
C LEU A 189 -9.24 -7.39 -11.36
N TYR A 190 -8.69 -8.42 -10.71
CA TYR A 190 -7.75 -9.34 -11.37
C TYR A 190 -8.40 -10.04 -12.57
N ALA A 191 -9.64 -10.50 -12.41
CA ALA A 191 -10.40 -11.11 -13.50
C ALA A 191 -10.61 -10.12 -14.66
N ALA A 192 -10.97 -8.86 -14.36
CA ALA A 192 -11.21 -7.82 -15.35
C ALA A 192 -9.93 -7.37 -16.08
N MET A 193 -8.80 -7.31 -15.37
CA MET A 193 -7.50 -7.00 -15.97
C MET A 193 -6.95 -8.11 -16.84
N GLN A 194 -7.47 -9.34 -16.69
CA GLN A 194 -6.94 -10.54 -17.34
C GLN A 194 -5.41 -10.61 -17.21
N VAL A 195 -4.87 -10.28 -16.02
CA VAL A 195 -3.41 -10.15 -15.82
C VAL A 195 -2.75 -11.43 -16.33
N PRO A 196 -2.01 -11.36 -17.44
CA PRO A 196 -1.51 -12.57 -18.06
C PRO A 196 -0.48 -13.17 -17.12
N LEU A 197 -0.60 -14.47 -16.84
CA LEU A 197 0.47 -15.21 -16.19
C LEU A 197 1.70 -15.08 -17.08
N ARG A 198 2.73 -14.41 -16.58
CA ARG A 198 4.00 -14.31 -17.31
C ARG A 198 4.63 -15.70 -17.34
N PRO A 199 4.90 -16.27 -18.52
CA PRO A 199 5.62 -17.52 -18.61
C PRO A 199 6.99 -17.39 -17.96
N LEU A 200 7.38 -18.40 -17.18
CA LEU A 200 8.70 -18.44 -16.57
C LEU A 200 9.76 -18.53 -17.67
N THR A 201 10.62 -17.52 -17.75
CA THR A 201 11.77 -17.48 -18.63
C THR A 201 12.99 -17.98 -17.87
N ARG A 202 13.60 -19.08 -18.33
CA ARG A 202 14.80 -19.63 -17.72
C ARG A 202 15.99 -18.72 -17.94
N PHE A 203 16.78 -18.49 -16.90
CA PHE A 203 18.02 -17.74 -17.00
C PHE A 203 19.03 -18.52 -17.84
N ALA A 204 19.47 -17.95 -18.96
CA ALA A 204 20.28 -18.63 -19.96
C ALA A 204 21.75 -18.86 -19.56
N GLY A 205 22.19 -18.38 -18.40
CA GLY A 205 23.47 -18.76 -17.79
C GLY A 205 24.74 -18.24 -18.50
N VAL A 206 24.65 -17.23 -19.36
CA VAL A 206 25.85 -16.68 -20.03
C VAL A 206 26.54 -15.69 -19.07
N GLY A 207 27.40 -16.21 -18.19
CA GLY A 207 28.19 -15.44 -17.23
C GLY A 207 27.87 -15.76 -15.76
N ALA A 208 28.56 -15.10 -14.84
CA ALA A 208 28.20 -15.13 -13.43
C ALA A 208 26.85 -14.43 -13.27
N GLY A 209 25.79 -15.19 -12.98
CA GLY A 209 24.47 -14.63 -12.70
C GLY A 209 24.47 -13.67 -11.51
N PRO A 210 23.34 -12.98 -11.23
CA PRO A 210 23.27 -12.05 -10.11
C PRO A 210 23.55 -12.79 -8.78
N ARG A 211 24.34 -12.15 -7.90
CA ARG A 211 24.53 -12.65 -6.54
C ARG A 211 23.26 -12.40 -5.74
N ILE A 212 22.62 -13.49 -5.32
CA ILE A 212 21.37 -13.47 -4.56
C ILE A 212 21.63 -14.07 -3.17
N GLU A 213 21.19 -13.37 -2.13
CA GLU A 213 21.08 -13.91 -0.78
C GLU A 213 19.60 -14.13 -0.42
N VAL A 214 19.31 -15.25 0.27
CA VAL A 214 17.98 -15.58 0.80
C VAL A 214 17.97 -15.30 2.29
N HIS A 215 17.05 -14.45 2.74
CA HIS A 215 16.95 -13.97 4.11
C HIS A 215 15.61 -14.40 4.72
N SER A 216 15.64 -14.83 5.99
CA SER A 216 14.44 -15.15 6.76
C SER A 216 14.60 -14.76 8.22
N ILE A 217 13.49 -14.46 8.88
CA ILE A 217 13.40 -14.28 10.33
C ILE A 217 12.46 -15.35 10.88
N CYS A 218 12.98 -16.32 11.63
CA CYS A 218 12.19 -17.41 12.25
C CYS A 218 12.26 -17.36 13.77
N THR A 219 12.08 -16.17 14.34
CA THR A 219 12.15 -15.95 15.78
C THR A 219 10.75 -15.81 16.35
N TYR A 220 10.15 -16.94 16.73
CA TYR A 220 8.90 -16.95 17.49
C TYR A 220 9.25 -16.94 18.97
N LYS A 221 9.17 -15.77 19.61
CA LYS A 221 9.20 -15.72 21.07
C LYS A 221 7.96 -16.45 21.61
N ARG A 222 8.06 -17.04 22.80
CA ARG A 222 6.88 -17.44 23.56
C ARG A 222 6.11 -16.17 23.91
N ASP A 223 5.12 -15.84 23.11
CA ASP A 223 4.21 -14.73 23.33
C ASP A 223 2.87 -15.29 23.76
N ALA A 224 2.35 -14.83 24.90
CA ALA A 224 1.05 -15.25 25.42
C ALA A 224 -0.12 -14.84 24.49
N THR A 225 0.10 -13.87 23.61
CA THR A 225 -0.86 -13.41 22.60
C THR A 225 -0.69 -14.10 21.26
N SER A 226 0.46 -14.75 21.03
CA SER A 226 0.67 -15.60 19.87
C SER A 226 0.01 -16.95 20.11
N ASN A 227 -1.04 -17.24 19.35
CA ASN A 227 -1.71 -18.56 19.35
C ASN A 227 -0.78 -19.70 18.87
N THR A 228 0.51 -19.46 18.61
CA THR A 228 1.48 -20.46 18.16
C THR A 228 2.00 -21.37 19.28
N GLY A 229 1.62 -21.13 20.54
CA GLY A 229 1.98 -21.98 21.68
C GLY A 229 3.44 -21.87 22.10
N SER A 230 3.86 -22.72 23.06
CA SER A 230 5.23 -22.72 23.60
C SER A 230 6.30 -23.27 22.65
N GLU A 231 5.87 -23.93 21.57
CA GLU A 231 6.67 -24.61 20.55
C GLU A 231 5.99 -24.45 19.18
N CYS A 232 6.36 -23.42 18.44
CA CYS A 232 5.93 -23.28 17.05
C CYS A 232 6.79 -24.23 16.19
N PRO A 233 6.21 -25.20 15.45
CA PRO A 233 6.99 -26.12 14.63
C PRO A 233 7.54 -25.48 13.35
N LEU A 234 7.12 -24.24 13.04
CA LEU A 234 7.46 -23.60 11.77
C LEU A 234 8.97 -23.49 11.54
N PRO A 235 9.80 -23.00 12.50
CA PRO A 235 11.25 -22.94 12.28
C PRO A 235 11.89 -24.30 12.02
N GLU A 236 11.37 -25.38 12.61
CA GLU A 236 11.87 -26.75 12.40
C GLU A 236 11.58 -27.26 10.99
N LEU A 237 10.51 -26.77 10.37
CA LEU A 237 10.08 -27.17 9.03
C LEU A 237 10.61 -26.23 7.94
N SER A 238 10.53 -24.91 8.13
CA SER A 238 10.83 -23.92 7.11
C SER A 238 12.31 -23.67 6.94
N VAL A 239 13.09 -23.62 8.03
CA VAL A 239 14.54 -23.38 7.94
C VAL A 239 15.25 -24.47 7.13
N PRO A 240 14.99 -25.78 7.33
CA PRO A 240 15.55 -26.80 6.45
C PRO A 240 15.10 -26.68 5.00
N ASN A 241 13.83 -26.33 4.75
CA ASN A 241 13.31 -26.10 3.40
C ASN A 241 14.04 -24.95 2.69
N HIS A 242 14.19 -23.80 3.37
CA HIS A 242 14.87 -22.63 2.82
C HIS A 242 16.35 -22.89 2.56
N ARG A 243 17.04 -23.56 3.51
CA ARG A 243 18.44 -23.96 3.36
C ARG A 243 18.63 -24.90 2.18
N ALA A 244 17.77 -25.91 2.03
CA ALA A 244 17.84 -26.86 0.93
C ALA A 244 17.66 -26.17 -0.43
N TYR A 245 16.69 -25.25 -0.54
CA TYR A 245 16.51 -24.46 -1.75
C TYR A 245 17.71 -23.57 -2.07
N ALA A 246 18.19 -22.81 -1.08
CA ALA A 246 19.32 -21.91 -1.27
C ALA A 246 20.59 -22.68 -1.67
N ALA A 247 20.86 -23.81 -1.02
CA ALA A 247 21.97 -24.69 -1.38
C ALA A 247 21.83 -25.27 -2.79
N HIS A 248 20.62 -25.67 -3.21
CA HIS A 248 20.37 -26.20 -4.54
C HIS A 248 20.71 -25.21 -5.66
N HIS A 249 20.47 -23.91 -5.43
CA HIS A 249 20.73 -22.83 -6.41
C HIS A 249 22.03 -22.05 -6.15
N GLY A 250 22.85 -22.47 -5.18
CA GLY A 250 24.10 -21.77 -4.84
C GLY A 250 23.90 -20.37 -4.25
N HIS A 251 22.75 -20.11 -3.63
CA HIS A 251 22.48 -18.87 -2.90
C HIS A 251 22.98 -18.97 -1.46
N ARG A 252 23.47 -17.86 -0.90
CA ARG A 252 23.70 -17.80 0.55
C ARG A 252 22.35 -17.70 1.26
N TYR A 253 22.17 -18.48 2.32
CA TYR A 253 21.02 -18.37 3.20
C TYR A 253 21.43 -17.72 4.52
N VAL A 254 20.69 -16.69 4.93
CA VAL A 254 20.90 -15.95 6.18
C VAL A 254 19.64 -16.03 7.04
N LEU A 255 19.74 -16.78 8.13
CA LEU A 255 18.70 -16.87 9.14
C LEU A 255 18.99 -15.85 10.25
N HIS A 256 18.07 -14.90 10.42
CA HIS A 256 18.14 -13.89 11.47
C HIS A 256 17.44 -14.43 12.74
N THR A 257 18.23 -14.78 13.75
CA THR A 257 17.74 -15.27 15.05
C THR A 257 17.54 -14.15 16.07
N GLU A 258 18.07 -12.96 15.78
CA GLU A 258 17.92 -11.75 16.57
C GLU A 258 17.15 -10.70 15.78
N LEU A 259 16.31 -9.92 16.47
CA LEU A 259 15.52 -8.86 15.85
C LEU A 259 16.26 -7.53 16.00
N PRO A 260 16.60 -6.82 14.90
CA PRO A 260 17.13 -5.46 14.94
C PRO A 260 16.26 -4.46 15.71
N LEU A 261 14.95 -4.71 15.75
CA LEU A 261 13.98 -3.94 16.55
C LEU A 261 13.35 -4.87 17.58
N PRO A 262 14.01 -5.12 18.73
CA PRO A 262 13.52 -6.08 19.73
C PRO A 262 12.20 -5.65 20.39
N ASP A 263 11.89 -4.34 20.35
CA ASP A 263 10.69 -3.72 20.91
C ASP A 263 9.55 -3.59 19.87
N ARG A 264 9.74 -4.12 18.66
CA ARG A 264 8.70 -4.17 17.62
C ARG A 264 8.46 -5.60 17.18
N GLU A 265 7.31 -5.82 16.55
CA GLU A 265 7.01 -7.10 15.92
C GLU A 265 8.04 -7.44 14.84
N ALA A 266 8.34 -8.74 14.68
CA ALA A 266 9.39 -9.24 13.80
C ALA A 266 9.23 -8.80 12.34
N HIS A 267 7.99 -8.61 11.89
CA HIS A 267 7.70 -8.16 10.53
C HIS A 267 8.25 -6.75 10.24
N TYR A 268 8.53 -5.90 11.23
CA TYR A 268 9.18 -4.61 10.99
C TYR A 268 10.70 -4.75 10.76
N SER A 269 11.28 -5.87 11.21
CA SER A 269 12.72 -6.11 11.13
C SER A 269 13.19 -6.50 9.73
N LYS A 270 12.31 -7.05 8.86
CA LYS A 270 12.71 -7.45 7.49
C LYS A 270 13.33 -6.29 6.70
N MET A 271 12.82 -5.06 6.87
CA MET A 271 13.32 -3.91 6.11
C MET A 271 14.75 -3.55 6.49
N LEU A 272 15.06 -3.66 7.77
CA LEU A 272 16.39 -3.37 8.29
C LEU A 272 17.39 -4.45 7.88
N VAL A 273 17.04 -5.74 8.00
CA VAL A 273 17.97 -6.81 7.62
C VAL A 273 18.25 -6.83 6.11
N ILE A 274 17.27 -6.48 5.28
CA ILE A 274 17.47 -6.32 3.83
C ILE A 274 18.35 -5.11 3.56
N HIS A 275 18.06 -3.97 4.18
CA HIS A 275 18.82 -2.74 4.00
C HIS A 275 20.29 -2.91 4.41
N GLU A 276 20.55 -3.57 5.54
CA GLU A 276 21.90 -3.87 6.02
C GLU A 276 22.66 -4.78 5.05
N ALA A 277 22.03 -5.87 4.59
CA ALA A 277 22.63 -6.80 3.64
C ALA A 277 23.02 -6.11 2.33
N LEU A 278 22.12 -5.29 1.77
CA LEU A 278 22.38 -4.55 0.52
C LEU A 278 23.45 -3.45 0.69
N ARG A 279 23.61 -2.89 1.90
CA ARG A 279 24.57 -1.82 2.18
C ARG A 279 25.98 -2.35 2.46
N ALA A 280 26.14 -3.62 2.82
CA ALA A 280 27.43 -4.23 3.10
C ALA A 280 28.43 -4.05 1.94
N ALA A 281 29.73 -3.93 2.25
CA ALA A 281 30.78 -3.68 1.25
C ALA A 281 30.80 -4.76 0.15
N ASP A 282 30.57 -6.02 0.53
CA ASP A 282 30.48 -7.18 -0.36
C ASP A 282 29.03 -7.64 -0.62
N GLY A 283 28.04 -6.85 -0.20
CA GLY A 283 26.62 -7.18 -0.25
C GLY A 283 26.11 -7.62 -1.63
N PRO A 284 25.03 -8.41 -1.69
CA PRO A 284 24.57 -9.04 -2.93
C PRO A 284 23.96 -8.05 -3.92
N ASP A 285 23.73 -8.51 -5.15
CA ASP A 285 22.99 -7.75 -6.15
C ASP A 285 21.50 -7.75 -5.84
N TRP A 286 21.03 -8.82 -5.20
CA TRP A 286 19.64 -9.02 -4.81
C TRP A 286 19.52 -9.69 -3.43
N VAL A 287 18.54 -9.23 -2.65
CA VAL A 287 18.09 -9.95 -1.45
C VAL A 287 16.68 -10.47 -1.72
N PHE A 288 16.50 -11.79 -1.57
CA PHE A 288 15.20 -12.42 -1.48
C PHE A 288 14.83 -12.60 -0.01
N PHE A 289 13.77 -11.93 0.43
CA PHE A 289 13.23 -12.16 1.76
C PHE A 289 12.06 -13.13 1.68
N ILE A 290 12.05 -14.13 2.56
CA ILE A 290 10.97 -15.10 2.71
C ILE A 290 10.60 -15.24 4.19
N ASP A 291 9.32 -15.02 4.51
CA ASP A 291 8.75 -15.21 5.84
C ASP A 291 8.89 -16.67 6.29
N CYS A 292 8.89 -16.88 7.60
CA CYS A 292 9.14 -18.20 8.17
C CYS A 292 8.02 -19.22 7.93
N ASP A 293 6.82 -18.77 7.59
CA ASP A 293 5.65 -19.58 7.26
C ASP A 293 5.47 -19.80 5.74
N ALA A 294 6.37 -19.28 4.92
CA ALA A 294 6.42 -19.53 3.48
C ALA A 294 7.41 -20.66 3.13
N PHE A 295 7.10 -21.45 2.10
CA PHE A 295 7.89 -22.63 1.72
C PHE A 295 8.18 -22.66 0.22
N PHE A 296 9.38 -23.13 -0.15
CA PHE A 296 9.69 -23.50 -1.52
C PHE A 296 9.06 -24.86 -1.84
N THR A 297 8.11 -24.88 -2.76
CA THR A 297 7.40 -26.09 -3.20
C THR A 297 7.85 -26.60 -4.57
N ASN A 298 8.52 -25.74 -5.36
CA ASN A 298 9.14 -26.10 -6.62
C ASN A 298 10.64 -25.77 -6.58
N PRO A 299 11.50 -26.72 -6.19
CA PRO A 299 12.94 -26.47 -6.10
C PRO A 299 13.59 -26.27 -7.47
N GLY A 300 12.93 -26.68 -8.56
CA GLY A 300 13.47 -26.55 -9.92
C GLY A 300 13.37 -25.15 -10.51
N VAL A 301 12.73 -24.17 -9.84
CA VAL A 301 12.65 -22.77 -10.29
C VAL A 301 13.66 -21.94 -9.51
N ALA A 302 14.62 -21.33 -10.21
CA ALA A 302 15.61 -20.45 -9.59
C ALA A 302 15.04 -19.03 -9.41
N ILE A 303 15.49 -18.30 -8.39
CA ILE A 303 15.16 -16.87 -8.23
C ILE A 303 15.63 -16.07 -9.47
N ALA A 304 16.75 -16.46 -10.07
CA ALA A 304 17.23 -15.85 -11.31
C ALA A 304 16.25 -15.99 -12.49
N ASP A 305 15.48 -17.09 -12.56
CA ASP A 305 14.43 -17.27 -13.57
C ASP A 305 13.28 -16.27 -13.35
N ILE A 306 12.92 -16.03 -12.09
CA ILE A 306 11.91 -15.02 -11.71
C ILE A 306 12.41 -13.63 -12.11
N LEU A 307 13.64 -13.28 -11.72
CA LEU A 307 14.26 -12.00 -12.08
C LEU A 307 14.28 -11.78 -13.60
N GLN A 308 14.65 -12.81 -14.37
CA GLN A 308 14.64 -12.77 -15.84
C GLN A 308 13.22 -12.55 -16.39
N SER A 309 12.23 -13.26 -15.86
CA SER A 309 10.83 -13.19 -16.32
C SER A 309 10.19 -11.80 -16.12
N TYR A 310 10.66 -11.06 -15.12
CA TYR A 310 10.18 -9.72 -14.79
C TYR A 310 11.11 -8.60 -15.24
N GLY A 311 12.13 -8.90 -16.08
CA GLY A 311 13.06 -7.90 -16.61
C GLY A 311 13.97 -7.27 -15.56
N ALA A 312 14.11 -7.90 -14.39
CA ALA A 312 14.86 -7.38 -13.26
C ALA A 312 16.39 -7.38 -13.51
N GLY A 313 16.85 -8.18 -14.48
CA GLY A 313 18.24 -8.15 -14.96
C GLY A 313 18.57 -6.95 -15.88
N GLU A 314 17.58 -6.18 -16.33
CA GLU A 314 17.79 -5.06 -17.24
C GLU A 314 18.29 -3.80 -16.49
N PRO A 315 19.03 -2.88 -17.14
CA PRO A 315 19.46 -1.62 -16.52
C PRO A 315 18.30 -0.79 -15.95
N ASN A 316 17.15 -0.82 -16.64
CA ASN A 316 15.92 -0.13 -16.24
C ASN A 316 14.88 -1.09 -15.64
N GLY A 317 15.31 -2.30 -15.24
CA GLY A 317 14.48 -3.28 -14.58
C GLY A 317 14.00 -2.80 -13.20
N PRO A 318 12.97 -3.44 -12.64
CA PRO A 318 12.44 -3.09 -11.32
C PRO A 318 13.52 -3.18 -10.23
N HIS A 319 13.41 -2.32 -9.22
CA HIS A 319 14.23 -2.38 -8.01
C HIS A 319 13.60 -3.22 -6.91
N PHE A 320 12.30 -3.47 -7.01
CA PHE A 320 11.48 -4.15 -6.02
C PHE A 320 10.48 -5.06 -6.73
N LEU A 321 10.43 -6.34 -6.33
CA LEU A 321 9.38 -7.27 -6.70
C LEU A 321 8.75 -7.80 -5.42
N VAL A 322 7.43 -7.93 -5.42
CA VAL A 322 6.66 -8.42 -4.28
C VAL A 322 5.59 -9.37 -4.79
N ALA A 323 5.29 -10.41 -4.02
CA ALA A 323 4.16 -11.27 -4.34
C ALA A 323 2.84 -10.49 -4.23
N GLU A 324 1.85 -10.92 -4.99
CA GLU A 324 0.51 -10.36 -4.95
C GLU A 324 -0.48 -11.51 -5.02
N ASP A 325 -1.48 -11.46 -4.15
CA ASP A 325 -2.56 -12.45 -4.05
C ASP A 325 -3.92 -11.73 -4.06
N PRO A 326 -5.06 -12.43 -4.01
CA PRO A 326 -6.39 -11.78 -3.98
C PRO A 326 -6.61 -10.79 -2.83
N GLY A 327 -5.78 -10.83 -1.78
CA GLY A 327 -5.77 -9.90 -0.65
C GLY A 327 -4.89 -8.66 -0.86
N GLY A 328 -4.13 -8.58 -1.95
CA GLY A 328 -3.27 -7.45 -2.30
C GLY A 328 -1.80 -7.85 -2.38
N ILE A 329 -0.89 -6.89 -2.19
CA ILE A 329 0.54 -7.22 -2.07
C ILE A 329 0.78 -8.06 -0.81
N ASN A 330 1.68 -9.03 -0.94
CA ASN A 330 2.09 -9.90 0.14
C ASN A 330 3.61 -9.84 0.29
N THR A 331 4.06 -9.23 1.38
CA THR A 331 5.48 -9.00 1.66
C THR A 331 6.14 -10.16 2.42
N GLY A 332 5.45 -11.30 2.52
CA GLY A 332 6.04 -12.53 3.00
C GLY A 332 6.98 -13.18 1.99
N THR A 333 6.92 -12.77 0.71
CA THR A 333 7.99 -13.02 -0.25
C THR A 333 8.26 -11.77 -1.09
N LEU A 334 9.50 -11.30 -1.09
CA LEU A 334 9.88 -10.10 -1.84
C LEU A 334 11.35 -10.10 -2.24
N LEU A 335 11.67 -9.34 -3.28
CA LEU A 335 13.01 -9.18 -3.85
C LEU A 335 13.37 -7.70 -3.90
N PHE A 336 14.56 -7.36 -3.41
CA PHE A 336 15.13 -6.04 -3.54
C PHE A 336 16.46 -6.08 -4.27
N ARG A 337 16.59 -5.22 -5.28
CA ARG A 337 17.85 -4.97 -5.99
C ARG A 337 18.73 -4.05 -5.18
N ARG A 338 20.04 -4.28 -5.15
CA ARG A 338 21.02 -3.30 -4.69
C ARG A 338 21.04 -2.10 -5.64
N SER A 339 20.51 -0.97 -5.17
CA SER A 339 20.55 0.31 -5.88
C SER A 339 20.40 1.46 -4.89
N ASP A 340 20.82 2.66 -5.30
CA ASP A 340 20.63 3.88 -4.51
C ASP A 340 19.14 4.13 -4.22
N TRP A 341 18.27 3.82 -5.19
CA TRP A 341 16.82 3.91 -5.01
C TRP A 341 16.36 3.00 -3.86
N THR A 342 16.77 1.73 -3.86
CA THR A 342 16.37 0.74 -2.85
C THR A 342 16.86 1.14 -1.47
N LEU A 343 18.12 1.57 -1.35
CA LEU A 343 18.69 1.98 -0.07
C LEU A 343 17.94 3.19 0.50
N ALA A 344 17.70 4.21 -0.34
CA ALA A 344 16.93 5.38 0.07
C ALA A 344 15.47 5.03 0.40
N PHE A 345 14.86 4.12 -0.35
CA PHE A 345 13.49 3.66 -0.11
C PHE A 345 13.37 2.92 1.22
N LEU A 346 14.18 1.89 1.45
CA LEU A 346 14.17 1.12 2.70
C LEU A 346 14.49 2.00 3.92
N GLN A 347 15.36 3.00 3.78
CA GLN A 347 15.63 3.97 4.83
C GLN A 347 14.38 4.81 5.18
N ARG A 348 13.62 5.28 4.17
CA ARG A 348 12.37 6.03 4.40
C ARG A 348 11.31 5.15 5.05
N VAL A 349 11.12 3.94 4.51
CA VAL A 349 10.20 2.94 5.03
C VAL A 349 10.50 2.65 6.49
N ALA A 350 11.75 2.33 6.83
CA ALA A 350 12.17 2.05 8.21
C ALA A 350 12.02 3.25 9.17
N ALA A 351 12.18 4.48 8.67
CA ALA A 351 11.99 5.70 9.44
C ALA A 351 10.52 6.14 9.56
N SER A 352 9.61 5.50 8.82
CA SER A 352 8.20 5.87 8.82
C SER A 352 7.57 5.68 10.19
N GLN A 353 6.90 6.72 10.68
CA GLN A 353 6.07 6.65 11.89
C GLN A 353 4.69 6.06 11.59
N LEU A 354 4.37 5.86 10.32
CA LEU A 354 3.15 5.23 9.87
C LEU A 354 3.31 3.71 9.99
N GLY A 355 3.35 3.24 11.24
CA GLY A 355 3.23 1.84 11.60
C GLY A 355 1.79 1.42 11.37
N VAL A 356 1.51 0.99 10.15
CA VAL A 356 0.16 0.70 9.70
C VAL A 356 0.08 -0.80 9.60
N ALA A 357 -0.85 -1.48 10.26
CA ALA A 357 -1.04 -2.94 10.19
C ALA A 357 0.03 -3.75 9.43
N TRP A 358 1.04 -4.22 10.16
CA TRP A 358 2.18 -4.98 9.65
C TRP A 358 3.15 -4.20 8.75
N ASP A 359 4.08 -4.89 8.11
CA ASP A 359 5.06 -4.26 7.21
C ASP A 359 4.52 -4.00 5.81
N GLN A 360 3.49 -4.77 5.38
CA GLN A 360 2.89 -4.69 4.04
C GLN A 360 2.48 -3.26 3.66
N SER A 361 1.86 -2.57 4.60
CA SER A 361 1.41 -1.18 4.46
C SER A 361 2.55 -0.19 4.20
N MET A 362 3.76 -0.50 4.68
CA MET A 362 4.87 0.44 4.72
C MET A 362 5.51 0.60 3.36
N PHE A 363 5.35 -0.39 2.47
CA PHE A 363 5.91 -0.36 1.12
C PHE A 363 5.12 0.50 0.13
N PHE A 364 3.99 1.05 0.56
CA PHE A 364 3.20 1.98 -0.25
C PHE A 364 3.67 3.45 -0.14
N TRP A 365 4.68 3.72 0.70
CA TRP A 365 5.23 5.06 1.01
C TRP A 365 6.71 5.17 0.63
#